data_AF-A0A838S7T2-F1
#
_entry.id   AF-A0A838S7T2-F1
#
_cell.length_a   1.000
_cell.length_b   1.000
_cell.length_c   1.000
_cell.angle_alpha   90.00
_cell.angle_beta   90.00
_cell.angle_gamma   90.00
#
_symmetry.space_group_name_H-M   'P 1'
#
loop_
_entity.id
_entity.type
_entity.pdbx_description
1 polymer ?
#
loop_
_entity_poly.entity_id
_entity_poly.type
_entity_poly.pdbx_seq_one_letter_code
_entity_poly.pdbx_strand_id
1 'polypeptide(L)' 'MADDPLVIAGREFGSRLVLGTGGATNMAVLERALLASGTELTTVAMRRLDAAARTGVLDLLHR' A
#
# COMPACT_ATOMS: atom_id res chain seq x y z
N MET A 1 -6.70 6.86 17.36
CA MET A 1 -7.23 7.19 16.01
C MET A 1 -7.35 8.70 15.95
N ALA A 2 -7.07 9.34 14.82
CA ALA A 2 -7.10 10.81 14.73
C ALA A 2 -8.53 11.32 14.86
N ASP A 3 -8.75 12.35 15.66
CA ASP A 3 -10.07 12.99 15.84
C ASP A 3 -10.56 13.74 14.59
N ASP A 4 -9.70 13.85 13.57
CA ASP A 4 -9.98 14.42 12.25
C ASP A 4 -9.56 13.41 11.16
N PRO A 5 -10.49 12.68 10.50
CA PRO A 5 -10.17 11.69 9.49
C PRO A 5 -9.64 12.34 8.20
N LEU A 6 -8.72 11.66 7.51
CA LEU A 6 -8.31 12.05 6.17
C LEU A 6 -9.39 11.60 5.16
N VAL A 7 -9.97 12.53 4.41
CA VAL A 7 -10.98 12.23 3.39
C VAL A 7 -10.42 12.46 1.99
N ILE A 8 -10.35 11.41 1.17
CA ILE A 8 -9.93 11.48 -0.23
C ILE A 8 -11.03 10.92 -1.11
N ALA A 9 -11.56 11.75 -2.01
CA ALA A 9 -12.65 11.38 -2.92
C ALA A 9 -13.87 10.75 -2.20
N GLY A 10 -14.20 11.25 -1.01
CA GLY A 10 -15.32 10.77 -0.19
C GLY A 10 -15.05 9.50 0.62
N ARG A 11 -13.83 8.92 0.55
CA ARG A 11 -13.40 7.80 1.41
C ARG A 11 -12.60 8.32 2.59
N GLU A 12 -12.97 7.87 3.79
CA GLU A 12 -12.31 8.19 5.05
C GLU A 12 -11.13 7.24 5.34
N PHE A 13 -10.08 7.78 5.94
CA PHE A 13 -8.91 7.07 6.43
C PHE A 13 -8.57 7.62 7.83
N GLY A 14 -8.35 6.74 8.80
CA GLY A 14 -7.91 7.12 10.15
C GLY A 14 -6.40 7.40 10.24
N SER A 15 -5.61 6.79 9.36
CA SER A 15 -4.17 6.94 9.22
C SER A 15 -3.84 8.08 8.27
N ARG A 16 -2.91 8.96 8.69
CA ARG A 16 -2.37 10.04 7.85
C ARG A 16 -1.02 9.68 7.21
N LEU A 17 -0.55 8.46 7.41
CA LEU A 17 0.68 7.96 6.83
C LEU A 17 0.38 7.31 5.48
N VAL A 18 0.86 7.93 4.41
CA VAL A 18 0.85 7.34 3.06
C VAL A 18 2.22 6.72 2.80
N LEU A 19 2.25 5.43 2.48
CA LEU A 19 3.50 4.71 2.23
C LEU A 19 3.71 4.44 0.73
N GLY A 20 4.97 4.46 0.27
CA GLY A 20 5.32 3.96 -1.07
C GLY A 20 5.78 2.51 -1.00
N THR A 21 5.58 1.75 -2.08
CA THR A 21 6.08 0.36 -2.17
C THR A 21 7.49 0.24 -2.78
N GLY A 22 8.09 1.36 -3.19
CA GLY A 22 9.44 1.40 -3.76
C GLY A 22 10.53 1.23 -2.69
N GLY A 23 11.68 0.69 -3.08
CA GLY A 23 12.87 0.60 -2.21
C GLY A 23 12.86 -0.54 -1.19
N ALA A 24 11.77 -1.31 -1.06
CA ALA A 24 11.74 -2.50 -0.22
C ALA A 24 12.65 -3.61 -0.78
N THR A 25 13.47 -4.21 0.07
CA THR A 25 14.46 -5.23 -0.31
C THR A 25 13.80 -6.51 -0.86
N ASN A 26 12.59 -6.83 -0.40
CA ASN A 26 11.75 -7.90 -0.91
C ASN A 26 10.29 -7.72 -0.45
N MET A 27 9.38 -8.57 -0.95
CA MET A 27 7.95 -8.48 -0.65
C MET A 27 7.61 -8.77 0.82
N ALA A 28 8.33 -9.68 1.48
CA ALA A 28 8.09 -9.97 2.90
C ALA A 28 8.49 -8.81 3.83
N VAL A 29 9.50 -8.02 3.44
CA VAL A 29 9.85 -6.78 4.15
C VAL A 29 8.79 -5.71 3.92
N LEU A 30 8.30 -5.55 2.69
CA LEU A 30 7.23 -4.60 2.36
C LEU A 30 5.95 -4.93 3.14
N GLU A 31 5.54 -6.19 3.16
CA GLU A 31 4.36 -6.66 3.90
C GLU A 31 4.44 -6.28 5.38
N ARG A 32 5.56 -6.63 6.03
CA ARG A 32 5.79 -6.29 7.44
C ARG A 32 5.81 -4.78 7.68
N ALA A 33 6.38 -4.00 6.76
CA ALA A 33 6.41 -2.54 6.87
C ALA A 33 4.99 -1.94 6.76
N LEU A 34 4.18 -2.40 5.81
CA LEU A 34 2.79 -1.96 5.65
C LEU A 34 1.98 -2.26 6.91
N LEU A 35 2.04 -3.50 7.40
CA LEU A 35 1.33 -3.92 8.62
C LEU A 35 1.79 -3.14 9.85
N ALA A 36 3.10 -3.03 10.07
CA ALA A 36 3.64 -2.32 11.22
C ALA A 36 3.36 -0.82 11.19
N SER A 37 3.29 -0.23 9.99
CA SER A 37 3.02 1.21 9.83
C SER A 37 1.56 1.59 10.10
N GLY A 38 0.61 0.64 10.02
CA GLY A 38 -0.81 0.94 10.09
C GLY A 38 -1.27 1.91 9.00
N THR A 39 -0.57 1.95 7.87
CA THR A 39 -1.01 2.74 6.72
C THR A 39 -2.29 2.14 6.15
N GLU A 40 -3.24 3.00 5.81
CA GLU A 40 -4.47 2.61 5.12
C GLU A 40 -4.43 3.00 3.63
N LEU A 41 -3.33 3.60 3.18
CA LEU A 41 -3.13 4.05 1.81
C LEU A 41 -1.66 3.90 1.39
N THR A 42 -1.42 3.12 0.33
CA THR A 42 -0.09 2.99 -0.26
C THR A 42 -0.10 3.30 -1.75
N THR A 43 1.06 3.71 -2.27
CA THR A 43 1.25 4.02 -3.70
C THR A 43 2.07 2.92 -4.38
N VAL A 44 1.66 2.57 -5.60
CA VAL A 44 2.37 1.63 -6.47
C VAL A 44 2.78 2.31 -7.77
N ALA A 45 3.96 1.95 -8.28
CA ALA A 45 4.39 2.37 -9.61
C ALA A 45 3.80 1.43 -10.65
N MET A 46 2.82 1.90 -11.42
CA MET A 46 2.25 1.15 -12.54
C MET A 46 3.32 0.97 -13.63
N ARG A 47 3.58 -0.28 -14.01
CA ARG A 47 4.42 -0.64 -15.16
C ARG A 47 3.57 -1.45 -16.14
N ARG A 48 4.06 -1.65 -17.36
CA ARG A 48 3.47 -2.64 -18.26
C ARG A 48 3.57 -4.00 -17.58
N LEU A 49 2.41 -4.55 -17.21
CA LEU A 49 2.28 -5.86 -16.63
C LEU A 49 1.73 -6.78 -17.72
N ASP A 50 2.43 -7.89 -17.97
CA ASP A 50 1.81 -8.99 -18.70
C ASP A 50 0.70 -9.55 -17.82
N ALA A 51 -0.55 -9.56 -18.32
CA ALA A 51 -1.70 -10.04 -17.58
C ALA A 51 -1.56 -11.51 -17.11
N ALA A 52 -0.63 -12.27 -17.72
CA ALA A 52 -0.30 -13.65 -17.34
C ALA A 52 0.67 -13.74 -16.14
N ALA A 53 1.40 -12.67 -15.81
CA ALA A 53 2.38 -12.66 -14.71
C ALA A 53 1.68 -12.30 -13.40
N ARG A 54 1.25 -13.31 -12.64
CA ARG A 54 0.74 -13.16 -11.26
C ARG A 54 1.87 -13.10 -10.23
N THR A 55 2.83 -12.21 -10.44
CA THR A 55 3.91 -12.00 -9.47
C THR A 55 4.12 -10.51 -9.25
N GLY A 56 4.02 -10.06 -8.00
CA GLY A 56 4.46 -8.71 -7.62
C GLY A 56 3.67 -8.07 -6.49
N VAL A 57 3.79 -6.74 -6.41
CA VAL A 57 3.22 -5.93 -5.32
C VAL A 57 1.69 -5.96 -5.31
N LEU A 58 1.03 -6.12 -6.47
CA LEU A 58 -0.43 -6.17 -6.53
C LEU A 58 -0.98 -7.41 -5.83
N ASP A 59 -0.36 -8.58 -6.01
CA ASP A 59 -0.78 -9.79 -5.31
C ASP A 59 -0.62 -9.64 -3.79
N LEU A 60 0.42 -8.92 -3.34
CA LEU A 60 0.61 -8.63 -1.92
C LEU A 60 -0.50 -7.72 -1.38
N LEU A 61 -0.91 -6.70 -2.12
CA LEU A 61 -1.93 -5.73 -1.69
C LEU A 61 -3.37 -6.26 -1.75
N HIS A 62 -3.59 -7.38 -2.45
CA HIS A 62 -4.90 -8.03 -2.57
C HIS A 62 -5.15 -9.13 -1.53
N ARG A 63 -4.20 -9.41 -0.64
CA ARG A 63 -4.35 -10.37 0.47
C ARG A 63 -4.90 -9.70 1.72
#